data_AF-A0A1S8KJ20-F1
#
_entry.id   AF-A0A1S8KJ20-F1
#
_cell.length_a   1.000
_cell.length_b   1.000
_cell.length_c   1.000
_cell.angle_alpha   90.00
_cell.angle_beta   90.00
_cell.angle_gamma   90.00
#
_symmetry.space_group_name_H-M   'P 1'
#
loop_
_entity.id
_entity.type
_entity.pdbx_description
1 polymer ?
#
loop_
_entity_poly.entity_id
_entity_poly.type
_entity_poly.pdbx_seq_one_letter_code
_entity_poly.pdbx_strand_id
1 'polypeptide(L)'
;PTAPLNAGSEVQYLVTQKWHTKGVDAASDHYKQFSIQDPIEARLTYKEGSAQVIDKSKGKDITSEGTLTYDSNSRTLKWEASADFLNNNLLDGREIQLIFTAKTPLQSEKNIDNQAVVAVDNVSNKTNVVTIGVDPNLPQVIVPKTGSTHLVTILAVSLLLLVLATFGYAVLKFN
;
A
#
# COMPACT_ATOMS: atom_id res chain seq x y z
N PRO A 1 9.26 9.95 1.59
CA PRO A 1 8.94 8.92 0.57
C PRO A 1 8.59 7.59 1.24
N THR A 2 7.46 7.00 0.87
CA THR A 2 7.13 5.61 1.23
C THR A 2 8.15 4.67 0.59
N ALA A 3 8.44 3.54 1.25
CA ALA A 3 9.24 2.49 0.63
C ALA A 3 8.57 2.05 -0.69
N PRO A 4 9.36 1.70 -1.72
CA PRO A 4 8.80 1.23 -2.98
C PRO A 4 7.93 -0.01 -2.75
N LEU A 5 6.82 -0.07 -3.46
CA LEU A 5 5.89 -1.20 -3.44
C LEU A 5 6.33 -2.25 -4.47
N ASN A 6 5.91 -3.50 -4.27
CA ASN A 6 6.18 -4.54 -5.24
C ASN A 6 5.34 -4.34 -6.52
N ALA A 7 5.92 -4.65 -7.67
CA ALA A 7 5.21 -4.68 -8.94
C ALA A 7 3.98 -5.61 -8.90
N GLY A 8 2.86 -5.13 -9.43
CA GLY A 8 1.57 -5.84 -9.44
C GLY A 8 0.86 -5.98 -8.08
N SER A 9 1.39 -5.37 -7.01
CA SER A 9 0.75 -5.39 -5.68
C SER A 9 -0.43 -4.42 -5.60
N GLU A 10 -1.30 -4.65 -4.61
CA GLU A 10 -2.42 -3.76 -4.30
C GLU A 10 -1.98 -2.68 -3.31
N VAL A 11 -2.36 -1.44 -3.60
CA VAL A 11 -2.18 -0.26 -2.74
C VAL A 11 -3.55 0.32 -2.41
N GLN A 12 -3.78 0.62 -1.13
CA GLN A 12 -5.00 1.29 -0.68
C GLN A 12 -4.73 2.78 -0.49
N TYR A 13 -5.59 3.61 -1.08
CA TYR A 13 -5.59 5.06 -0.93
C TYR A 13 -6.71 5.48 0.01
N LEU A 14 -6.42 6.51 0.80
CA LEU A 14 -7.26 6.99 1.89
C LEU A 14 -7.40 8.52 1.76
N VAL A 15 -8.48 8.99 1.15
CA VAL A 15 -8.74 10.43 0.97
C VAL A 15 -9.62 10.88 2.13
N THR A 16 -9.05 11.65 3.06
CA THR A 16 -9.76 12.10 4.27
C THR A 16 -10.11 13.58 4.17
N GLN A 17 -11.36 13.92 4.46
CA GLN A 17 -11.84 15.30 4.51
C GLN A 17 -12.54 15.56 5.85
N LYS A 18 -12.17 16.65 6.52
CA LYS A 18 -12.90 17.15 7.68
C LYS A 18 -14.21 17.77 7.23
N TRP A 19 -15.30 17.39 7.88
CA TRP A 19 -16.60 18.01 7.72
C TRP A 19 -16.68 19.24 8.62
N HIS A 20 -16.77 20.43 8.02
CA HIS A 20 -16.79 21.66 8.81
C HIS A 20 -18.18 21.97 9.35
N THR A 21 -18.19 22.58 10.53
CA THR A 21 -19.37 23.25 11.08
C THR A 21 -19.54 24.59 10.38
N LYS A 22 -20.57 24.77 9.56
CA LYS A 22 -21.07 26.13 9.29
C LYS A 22 -21.61 26.62 10.65
N GLY A 23 -21.07 27.72 11.17
CA GLY A 23 -21.16 28.11 12.59
C GLY A 23 -22.57 28.13 13.21
N VAL A 24 -22.65 28.31 14.52
CA VAL A 24 -23.84 28.05 15.37
C VAL A 24 -25.13 28.80 14.95
N ASP A 25 -25.03 29.96 14.28
CA ASP A 25 -26.18 30.71 13.73
C ASP A 25 -26.67 30.17 12.36
N ALA A 26 -26.02 29.14 11.84
CA ALA A 26 -26.21 28.56 10.52
C ALA A 26 -26.79 27.14 10.58
N ALA A 27 -27.60 26.82 11.59
CA ALA A 27 -28.23 25.51 11.76
C ALA A 27 -29.08 25.06 10.54
N SER A 28 -29.39 25.98 9.63
CA SER A 28 -30.10 25.76 8.35
C SER A 28 -29.20 25.85 7.10
N ASP A 29 -27.92 26.22 7.26
CA ASP A 29 -26.96 26.31 6.17
C ASP A 29 -26.24 24.96 6.06
N HIS A 30 -26.81 24.09 5.23
CA HIS A 30 -26.19 22.83 4.86
C HIS A 30 -25.30 23.03 3.64
N TYR A 31 -24.38 22.09 3.39
CA TYR A 31 -23.75 22.04 2.07
C TYR A 31 -24.83 21.73 1.03
N LYS A 32 -24.82 22.44 -0.08
CA LYS A 32 -25.65 22.15 -1.25
C LYS A 32 -25.01 21.08 -2.11
N GLN A 33 -23.68 20.99 -2.05
CA GLN A 33 -22.90 19.99 -2.76
C GLN A 33 -21.69 19.58 -1.95
N PHE A 34 -21.41 18.28 -1.94
CA PHE A 34 -20.16 17.73 -1.46
C PHE A 34 -19.73 16.57 -2.36
N SER A 35 -18.48 16.57 -2.81
CA SER A 35 -17.90 15.39 -3.46
C SER A 35 -16.41 15.23 -3.17
N ILE A 36 -15.97 13.99 -3.18
CA ILE A 36 -14.56 13.60 -3.15
C ILE A 36 -14.31 12.87 -4.47
N GLN A 37 -13.29 13.31 -5.20
CA GLN A 37 -12.90 12.70 -6.47
C GLN A 37 -11.40 12.45 -6.50
N ASP A 38 -11.00 11.33 -7.10
CA ASP A 38 -9.61 10.96 -7.28
C ASP A 38 -9.37 10.58 -8.75
N PRO A 39 -8.64 11.41 -9.52
CA PRO A 39 -8.19 11.06 -10.86
C PRO A 39 -7.03 10.06 -10.75
N ILE A 40 -7.34 8.77 -10.84
CA ILE A 40 -6.39 7.70 -10.60
C ILE A 40 -5.28 7.76 -11.65
N GLU A 41 -4.04 7.90 -11.16
CA GLU A 41 -2.84 8.03 -11.98
C GLU A 41 -2.76 6.94 -13.07
N ALA A 42 -2.36 7.31 -14.28
CA ALA A 42 -2.48 6.50 -15.48
C ALA A 42 -1.77 5.12 -15.42
N ARG A 43 -0.66 5.04 -14.67
CA ARG A 43 0.16 3.83 -14.49
C ARG A 43 -0.44 2.87 -13.46
N LEU A 44 -1.35 3.33 -12.60
CA LEU A 44 -2.07 2.47 -11.66
C LEU A 44 -3.25 1.78 -12.36
N THR A 45 -3.74 0.69 -11.81
CA THR A 45 -4.99 0.05 -12.27
C THR A 45 -6.01 0.03 -11.16
N TYR A 46 -7.11 0.76 -11.30
CA TYR A 46 -8.18 0.74 -10.31
C TYR A 46 -8.75 -0.67 -10.14
N LYS A 47 -8.95 -1.10 -8.88
CA LYS A 47 -9.65 -2.34 -8.56
C LYS A 47 -11.13 -2.05 -8.45
N GLU A 48 -11.88 -2.42 -9.49
CA GLU A 48 -13.34 -2.23 -9.51
C GLU A 48 -14.02 -2.86 -8.29
N GLY A 49 -15.01 -2.16 -7.73
CA GLY A 49 -15.72 -2.57 -6.51
C GLY A 49 -14.92 -2.46 -5.21
N SER A 50 -13.69 -1.93 -5.22
CA SER A 50 -12.90 -1.75 -3.99
C SER A 50 -13.22 -0.50 -3.20
N ALA A 51 -13.90 0.46 -3.81
CA ALA A 51 -14.13 1.77 -3.22
C ALA A 51 -15.30 1.78 -2.23
N GLN A 52 -15.12 2.51 -1.13
CA GLN A 52 -16.14 2.75 -0.11
C GLN A 52 -15.90 4.10 0.56
N VAL A 53 -16.94 4.65 1.18
CA VAL A 53 -16.85 5.90 1.95
C VAL A 53 -17.33 5.66 3.38
N ILE A 54 -16.54 6.10 4.35
CA ILE A 54 -16.84 5.91 5.78
C ILE A 54 -16.93 7.25 6.53
N ASP A 55 -17.82 7.33 7.52
CA ASP A 55 -17.70 8.25 8.65
C ASP A 55 -16.56 7.72 9.53
N LYS A 56 -15.36 8.24 9.33
CA LYS A 56 -14.13 7.78 10.00
C LYS A 56 -14.20 7.99 11.50
N SER A 57 -14.96 8.98 11.98
CA SER A 57 -15.13 9.23 13.41
C SER A 57 -15.95 8.14 14.11
N LYS A 58 -16.84 7.45 13.37
CA LYS A 58 -17.67 6.35 13.89
C LYS A 58 -17.36 4.97 13.31
N GLY A 59 -16.54 4.89 12.27
CA GLY A 59 -16.33 3.67 11.48
C GLY A 59 -17.57 3.18 10.72
N LYS A 60 -18.57 4.05 10.50
CA LYS A 60 -19.81 3.69 9.80
C LYS A 60 -19.60 3.81 8.29
N ASP A 61 -19.98 2.79 7.53
CA ASP A 61 -20.09 2.88 6.07
C ASP A 61 -21.25 3.83 5.69
N ILE A 62 -20.92 4.83 4.89
CA ILE A 62 -21.85 5.85 4.37
C ILE A 62 -21.83 5.88 2.84
N THR A 63 -21.30 4.85 2.18
CA THR A 63 -21.19 4.78 0.71
C THR A 63 -22.54 5.01 0.04
N SER A 64 -23.61 4.42 0.60
CA SER A 64 -25.00 4.53 0.12
C SER A 64 -25.66 5.88 0.40
N GLU A 65 -25.04 6.75 1.21
CA GLU A 65 -25.55 8.10 1.50
C GLU A 65 -25.22 9.08 0.35
N GLY A 66 -24.67 8.56 -0.75
CA GLY A 66 -24.32 9.28 -1.96
C GLY A 66 -24.21 8.34 -3.16
N THR A 67 -23.64 8.85 -4.25
CA THR A 67 -23.40 8.08 -5.48
C THR A 67 -21.89 7.89 -5.66
N LEU A 68 -21.44 6.63 -5.69
CA LEU A 68 -20.06 6.25 -6.00
C LEU A 68 -19.96 5.81 -7.45
N THR A 69 -19.10 6.45 -8.24
CA THR A 69 -18.88 6.13 -9.66
C THR A 69 -17.40 6.09 -10.01
N TYR A 70 -17.06 5.26 -10.99
CA TYR A 70 -15.76 5.30 -11.66
C TYR A 70 -15.99 5.48 -13.16
N ASP A 71 -15.44 6.54 -13.72
CA ASP A 71 -15.43 6.77 -15.16
C ASP A 71 -14.08 6.31 -15.74
N SER A 72 -14.10 5.27 -16.57
CA SER A 72 -12.89 4.72 -17.18
C SER A 72 -12.25 5.65 -18.21
N ASN A 73 -12.99 6.57 -18.82
CA ASN A 73 -12.47 7.49 -19.82
C ASN A 73 -11.61 8.58 -19.17
N SER A 74 -12.14 9.20 -18.11
CA SER A 74 -11.43 10.20 -17.31
C SER A 74 -10.58 9.58 -16.18
N ARG A 75 -10.68 8.26 -15.97
CA ARG A 75 -10.05 7.50 -14.87
C ARG A 75 -10.34 8.09 -13.50
N THR A 76 -11.50 8.70 -13.34
CA THR A 76 -11.88 9.42 -12.12
C THR A 76 -12.82 8.57 -11.29
N LEU A 77 -12.40 8.26 -10.07
CA LEU A 77 -13.28 7.76 -9.02
C LEU A 77 -13.93 8.96 -8.33
N LYS A 78 -15.25 8.97 -8.19
CA LYS A 78 -15.99 10.06 -7.56
C LYS A 78 -17.04 9.51 -6.61
N TRP A 79 -17.11 10.09 -5.42
CA TRP A 79 -18.26 9.97 -4.55
C TRP A 79 -18.92 11.33 -4.37
N GLU A 80 -20.21 11.42 -4.63
CA GLU A 80 -21.02 12.62 -4.46
C GLU A 80 -22.13 12.37 -3.44
N ALA A 81 -22.17 13.18 -2.39
CA ALA A 81 -23.16 13.05 -1.33
C ALA A 81 -24.57 13.33 -1.87
N SER A 82 -25.57 12.58 -1.37
CA SER A 82 -26.98 12.83 -1.69
C SER A 82 -27.51 14.09 -1.03
N ALA A 83 -28.50 14.74 -1.63
CA ALA A 83 -29.14 15.91 -1.05
C ALA A 83 -29.71 15.63 0.35
N ASP A 84 -30.31 14.46 0.57
CA ASP A 84 -30.85 14.05 1.87
C ASP A 84 -29.76 13.95 2.94
N PHE A 85 -28.62 13.36 2.59
CA PHE A 85 -27.48 13.27 3.50
C PHE A 85 -26.96 14.66 3.89
N LEU A 86 -26.85 15.57 2.92
CA LEU A 86 -26.41 16.94 3.14
C LEU A 86 -27.37 17.72 4.03
N ASN A 87 -28.68 17.61 3.77
CA ASN A 87 -29.74 18.29 4.53
C ASN A 87 -29.78 17.83 6.00
N ASN A 88 -29.46 16.58 6.29
CA ASN A 88 -29.47 16.07 7.66
C ASN A 88 -28.22 16.43 8.48
N ASN A 89 -27.15 16.91 7.81
CA ASN A 89 -25.87 17.34 8.41
C ASN A 89 -25.35 16.43 9.55
N LEU A 90 -25.40 15.11 9.35
CA LEU A 90 -25.13 14.11 10.40
C LEU A 90 -23.65 14.01 10.83
N LEU A 91 -22.77 14.74 10.15
CA LEU A 91 -21.32 14.65 10.27
C LEU A 91 -20.66 15.91 10.82
N ASP A 92 -21.42 16.82 11.42
CA ASP A 92 -20.86 18.03 12.00
C ASP A 92 -19.65 17.75 12.91
N GLY A 93 -18.51 18.39 12.60
CA GLY A 93 -17.22 18.21 13.28
C GLY A 93 -16.50 16.87 13.05
N ARG A 94 -16.98 16.00 12.15
CA ARG A 94 -16.42 14.65 11.90
C ARG A 94 -15.52 14.59 10.66
N GLU A 95 -14.99 13.41 10.37
CA GLU A 95 -14.18 13.14 9.18
C GLU A 95 -14.86 12.12 8.27
N ILE A 96 -14.94 12.45 6.98
CA ILE A 96 -15.28 11.50 5.91
C ILE A 96 -13.98 10.95 5.34
N GLN A 97 -13.95 9.66 5.00
CA GLN A 97 -12.85 9.06 4.27
C GLN A 97 -13.35 8.23 3.08
N LEU A 98 -12.90 8.60 1.87
CA LEU A 98 -12.99 7.75 0.68
C LEU A 98 -11.79 6.80 0.68
N ILE A 99 -12.07 5.51 0.58
CA ILE A 99 -11.10 4.43 0.55
C ILE A 99 -11.23 3.74 -0.80
N PHE A 100 -10.12 3.47 -1.48
CA PHE A 100 -10.12 2.67 -2.70
C PHE A 100 -8.79 1.93 -2.90
N THR A 101 -8.81 0.90 -3.74
CA THR A 101 -7.62 0.10 -4.06
C THR A 101 -7.23 0.26 -5.52
N ALA A 102 -5.94 0.38 -5.76
CA ALA A 102 -5.35 0.28 -7.10
C ALA A 102 -4.22 -0.75 -7.10
N LYS A 103 -3.92 -1.31 -8.28
CA LYS A 103 -2.78 -2.18 -8.51
C LYS A 103 -1.62 -1.37 -9.08
N THR A 104 -0.42 -1.63 -8.58
CA THR A 104 0.80 -1.06 -9.10
C THR A 104 1.14 -1.65 -10.47
N PRO A 105 1.85 -0.90 -11.33
CA PRO A 105 2.35 -1.42 -12.61
C PRO A 105 3.29 -2.60 -12.42
N LEU A 106 3.49 -3.37 -13.50
CA LEU A 106 4.41 -4.51 -13.50
C LEU A 106 5.88 -4.11 -13.68
N GLN A 107 6.13 -2.93 -14.26
CA GLN A 107 7.47 -2.38 -14.43
C GLN A 107 7.89 -1.55 -13.20
N SER A 108 9.21 -1.34 -13.08
CA SER A 108 9.72 -0.41 -12.08
C SER A 108 9.32 1.02 -12.45
N GLU A 109 8.86 1.75 -11.45
CA GLU A 109 8.42 3.14 -11.59
C GLU A 109 8.93 3.96 -10.42
N LYS A 110 9.26 5.21 -10.69
CA LYS A 110 9.57 6.20 -9.65
C LYS A 110 8.52 7.28 -9.69
N ASN A 111 8.16 7.77 -8.51
CA ASN A 111 7.32 8.94 -8.34
C ASN A 111 5.96 8.84 -9.07
N ILE A 112 5.17 7.83 -8.70
CA ILE A 112 3.75 7.78 -9.03
C ILE A 112 3.04 8.68 -8.03
N ASP A 113 2.59 9.84 -8.50
CA ASP A 113 1.91 10.84 -7.72
C ASP A 113 0.40 10.67 -7.84
N ASN A 114 -0.29 10.59 -6.71
CA ASN A 114 -1.74 10.56 -6.64
C ASN A 114 -2.25 11.75 -5.81
N GLN A 115 -3.26 12.45 -6.32
CA GLN A 115 -3.83 13.61 -5.64
C GLN A 115 -5.33 13.70 -5.90
N ALA A 116 -6.11 13.69 -4.83
CA ALA A 116 -7.55 13.84 -4.90
C ALA A 116 -7.96 15.32 -4.94
N VAL A 117 -9.24 15.54 -5.24
CA VAL A 117 -9.91 16.83 -5.19
C VAL A 117 -11.17 16.67 -4.34
N VAL A 118 -11.43 17.66 -3.49
CA VAL A 118 -12.67 17.78 -2.72
C VAL A 118 -13.40 19.01 -3.20
N ALA A 119 -14.68 18.87 -3.52
CA ALA A 119 -15.55 19.98 -3.89
C ALA A 119 -16.65 20.16 -2.85
N VAL A 120 -16.82 21.38 -2.37
CA VAL A 120 -17.86 21.80 -1.43
C VAL A 120 -18.50 23.07 -1.95
N ASP A 121 -19.82 23.08 -2.15
CA ASP A 121 -20.57 24.26 -2.62
C ASP A 121 -19.93 24.96 -3.84
N ASN A 122 -19.56 24.19 -4.88
CA ASN A 122 -18.83 24.61 -6.08
C ASN A 122 -17.39 25.12 -5.87
N VAL A 123 -16.85 25.08 -4.65
CA VAL A 123 -15.44 25.38 -4.38
C VAL A 123 -14.66 24.08 -4.34
N SER A 124 -13.71 23.93 -5.26
CA SER A 124 -12.86 22.74 -5.36
C SER A 124 -11.45 23.01 -4.84
N ASN A 125 -10.94 22.11 -4.00
CA ASN A 125 -9.60 22.17 -3.46
C ASN A 125 -8.89 20.84 -3.67
N LYS A 126 -7.59 20.89 -4.02
CA LYS A 126 -6.75 19.70 -4.13
C LYS A 126 -6.29 19.25 -2.74
N THR A 127 -6.21 17.94 -2.52
CA THR A 127 -5.61 17.38 -1.30
C THR A 127 -4.09 17.44 -1.35
N ASN A 128 -3.40 16.88 -0.34
CA ASN A 128 -1.97 16.59 -0.49
C ASN A 128 -1.73 15.58 -1.61
N VAL A 129 -0.52 15.61 -2.18
CA VAL A 129 -0.02 14.59 -3.10
C VAL A 129 0.56 13.43 -2.28
N VAL A 130 0.27 12.20 -2.68
CA VAL A 130 0.94 10.99 -2.19
C VAL A 130 1.80 10.43 -3.31
N THR A 131 3.09 10.26 -3.04
CA THR A 131 4.06 9.74 -4.01
C THR A 131 4.51 8.35 -3.61
N ILE A 132 4.38 7.38 -4.52
CA ILE A 132 4.90 6.02 -4.34
C ILE A 132 5.93 5.65 -5.41
N GLY A 133 6.79 4.68 -5.11
CA GLY A 133 7.65 4.01 -6.08
C GLY A 133 7.24 2.55 -6.25
N VAL A 134 7.69 1.90 -7.32
CA VAL A 134 7.44 0.49 -7.60
C VAL A 134 8.74 -0.20 -8.00
N ASP A 135 9.05 -1.29 -7.31
CA ASP A 135 10.20 -2.15 -7.59
C ASP A 135 9.76 -3.50 -8.19
N PRO A 136 10.59 -4.13 -9.04
CA PRO A 136 10.30 -5.43 -9.60
C PRO A 136 10.07 -6.50 -8.53
N ASN A 137 9.02 -7.29 -8.68
CA ASN A 137 8.72 -8.42 -7.81
C ASN A 137 9.49 -9.68 -8.26
N LEU A 138 10.81 -9.68 -8.09
CA LEU A 138 11.67 -10.79 -8.49
C LEU A 138 11.73 -11.87 -7.40
N PRO A 139 11.64 -13.17 -7.75
CA PRO A 139 11.82 -14.24 -6.79
C PRO A 139 13.26 -14.23 -6.25
N GLN A 140 13.42 -14.39 -4.93
CA GLN A 140 14.74 -14.58 -4.34
C GLN A 140 15.26 -15.98 -4.69
N VAL A 141 16.38 -16.04 -5.40
CA VAL A 141 17.07 -17.31 -5.68
C VAL A 141 18.00 -17.63 -4.51
N ILE A 142 17.69 -18.69 -3.77
CA ILE A 142 18.58 -19.21 -2.72
C ILE A 142 19.60 -20.13 -3.39
N VAL A 143 20.87 -19.72 -3.40
CA VAL A 143 21.97 -20.62 -3.79
C VAL A 143 22.33 -21.45 -2.56
N PRO A 144 22.12 -22.78 -2.56
CA PRO A 144 22.52 -23.62 -1.44
C PRO A 144 24.05 -23.62 -1.33
N LYS A 145 24.56 -23.48 -0.10
CA LYS A 145 25.99 -23.61 0.18
C LYS A 145 26.42 -25.04 -0.11
N THR A 146 27.11 -25.28 -1.23
CA THR A 146 27.79 -26.54 -1.49
C THR A 146 29.00 -26.63 -0.56
N GLY A 147 28.82 -27.29 0.58
CA GLY A 147 29.94 -27.71 1.42
C GLY A 147 30.75 -28.77 0.68
N SER A 148 31.95 -28.43 0.20
CA SER A 148 32.88 -29.43 -0.33
C SER A 148 33.33 -30.32 0.82
N THR A 149 32.72 -31.49 0.95
CA THR A 149 33.11 -32.54 1.91
C THR A 149 34.54 -33.05 1.66
N HIS A 150 35.10 -32.77 0.48
CA HIS A 150 36.42 -33.19 0.03
C HIS A 150 37.56 -32.64 0.90
N LEU A 151 37.43 -31.43 1.46
CA LEU A 151 38.45 -30.86 2.35
C LEU A 151 38.44 -31.53 3.73
N VAL A 152 37.27 -31.88 4.23
CA VAL A 152 37.12 -32.55 5.55
C VAL A 152 37.63 -33.99 5.49
N THR A 153 37.32 -34.72 4.42
CA THR A 153 37.81 -36.10 4.24
C THR A 153 39.33 -36.14 4.06
N ILE A 154 39.94 -35.23 3.29
CA ILE A 154 41.40 -35.19 3.13
C ILE A 154 42.10 -34.92 4.47
N LEU A 155 41.59 -33.98 5.27
CA LEU A 155 42.16 -33.66 6.59
C LEU A 155 42.06 -34.86 7.56
N ALA A 156 40.91 -35.54 7.59
CA ALA A 156 40.71 -36.70 8.45
C ALA A 156 41.61 -37.88 8.06
N VAL A 157 41.75 -38.17 6.76
CA VAL A 157 42.63 -39.24 6.26
C VAL A 157 44.10 -38.92 6.54
N SER A 158 44.52 -37.67 6.33
CA SER A 158 45.90 -37.24 6.62
C SER A 158 46.23 -37.36 8.11
N LEU A 159 45.30 -37.00 8.99
CA LEU A 159 45.48 -37.13 10.44
C LEU A 159 45.58 -38.60 10.86
N LEU A 160 44.73 -39.48 10.30
CA LEU A 160 44.78 -40.92 10.58
C LEU A 160 46.11 -41.55 10.14
N LEU A 161 46.60 -41.19 8.95
CA LEU A 161 47.90 -41.66 8.44
C LEU A 161 49.07 -41.20 9.33
N LEU A 162 49.02 -39.96 9.83
CA LEU A 162 50.04 -39.44 10.75
C LEU A 162 50.06 -40.19 12.09
N VAL A 163 48.88 -40.50 12.65
CA VAL A 163 48.77 -41.28 13.89
C VAL A 163 49.28 -42.70 13.70
N LEU A 164 48.94 -43.37 12.60
CA LEU A 164 49.44 -44.72 12.30
C LEU A 164 50.96 -44.75 12.12
N ALA A 165 51.53 -43.75 11.43
CA ALA A 165 52.98 -43.65 11.25
C ALA A 165 53.74 -43.43 12.57
N THR A 166 53.20 -42.59 13.46
CA THR A 166 53.83 -42.36 14.78
C THR A 166 53.72 -43.58 15.69
N PHE A 167 52.60 -44.31 15.65
CA PHE A 167 52.45 -45.57 16.36
C PHE A 167 53.41 -46.66 15.85
N GLY A 168 53.52 -46.81 14.52
CA GLY A 168 54.47 -47.75 13.90
C GLY A 168 55.92 -47.44 14.27
N TYR A 169 56.31 -46.16 14.27
CA TYR A 169 57.63 -45.73 14.69
C TYR A 169 57.90 -46.03 16.19
N ALA A 170 56.92 -45.80 17.06
CA ALA A 170 57.07 -46.11 18.48
C ALA A 170 57.25 -47.61 18.71
N VAL A 171 56.43 -48.46 18.07
CA VAL A 171 56.54 -49.92 18.19
C VAL A 171 57.89 -50.43 17.69
N LEU A 172 58.40 -49.90 16.58
CA LEU A 172 59.72 -50.26 16.04
C LEU A 172 60.91 -49.76 16.88
N LYS A 173 60.72 -48.71 17.68
CA LYS A 173 61.78 -48.13 18.52
C LYS A 173 61.89 -48.80 19.90
N PHE A 174 60.81 -49.41 20.37
CA PHE A 174 60.70 -50.03 21.70
C PHE A 174 60.67 -51.57 21.68
N ASN A 175 60.79 -52.19 20.52
CA ASN A 175 61.15 -53.61 20.31
C ASN A 175 62.60 -53.72 19.84
#